data_AF-A0A957EGP0-F1
#
_entry.id   AF-A0A957EGP0-F1
#
_cell.length_a   1.000
_cell.length_b   1.000
_cell.length_c   1.000
_cell.angle_alpha   90.00
_cell.angle_beta   90.00
_cell.angle_gamma   90.00
#
_symmetry.space_group_name_H-M   'P 1'
#
loop_
_entity.id
_entity.type
_entity.pdbx_description
1 polymer ?
#
loop_
_entity_poly.entity_id
_entity_poly.type
_entity_poly.pdbx_seq_one_letter_code
_entity_poly.pdbx_strand_id
1 'polypeptide(L)'
;MSVIEYIHGREVLDSRGNPTVEVEVHLLDGAMGMAIVPSGASTGEHEAHERRDGDKARYGGKGVLQAVEAVNEEIAEAIVG
;
A
#
# COMPACT_ATOMS: atom_id res chain seq x y z
N MET A 1 -19.21 -3.65 -15.62
CA MET A 1 -18.53 -4.94 -15.48
C MET A 1 -17.46 -4.71 -14.43
N SER A 2 -17.52 -5.46 -13.34
CA SER A 2 -16.68 -5.22 -12.15
C SER A 2 -15.27 -5.80 -12.28
N VAL A 3 -14.72 -5.82 -13.50
CA VAL A 3 -13.35 -6.25 -13.78
C VAL A 3 -12.40 -5.17 -13.30
N ILE A 4 -11.31 -5.56 -12.63
CA ILE A 4 -10.26 -4.63 -12.22
C ILE A 4 -9.49 -4.22 -13.47
N GLU A 5 -9.60 -2.95 -13.84
CA GLU A 5 -8.89 -2.38 -15.00
C GLU A 5 -7.48 -1.93 -14.61
N TYR A 6 -7.33 -1.37 -13.41
CA TYR A 6 -6.10 -0.74 -12.98
C TYR A 6 -6.03 -0.62 -11.46
N ILE A 7 -4.83 -0.78 -10.90
CA ILE A 7 -4.54 -0.49 -9.50
C ILE A 7 -3.30 0.39 -9.39
N HIS A 8 -3.25 1.23 -8.36
CA HIS A 8 -2.11 2.10 -8.11
C HIS A 8 -1.85 2.28 -6.61
N GLY A 9 -0.66 1.91 -6.19
CA GLY A 9 -0.13 2.18 -4.86
C GLY A 9 0.69 3.47 -4.82
N ARG A 10 0.58 4.23 -3.73
CA ARG A 10 1.44 5.39 -3.43
C ARG A 10 1.76 5.50 -1.93
N GLU A 11 2.88 6.14 -1.62
CA GLU A 11 3.30 6.44 -0.24
C GLU A 11 2.62 7.75 0.22
N VAL A 12 1.88 7.69 1.33
CA VAL A 12 1.25 8.84 2.01
C VAL A 12 1.64 8.87 3.49
N LEU A 13 1.20 9.86 4.26
CA LEU A 13 1.50 9.96 5.69
C LEU A 13 0.29 9.58 6.56
N ASP A 14 0.54 8.80 7.61
CA ASP A 14 -0.43 8.46 8.65
C ASP A 14 -0.66 9.63 9.63
N SER A 15 -1.58 9.46 10.57
CA SER A 15 -1.91 10.47 11.60
C SER A 15 -0.76 10.82 12.55
N ARG A 16 0.34 10.06 12.52
CA ARG A 16 1.56 10.26 13.31
C ARG A 16 2.73 10.76 12.45
N GLY A 17 2.49 11.05 11.17
CA GLY A 17 3.50 11.50 10.21
C GLY A 17 4.47 10.42 9.75
N ASN A 18 4.15 9.13 9.94
CA ASN A 18 4.94 8.04 9.37
C ASN A 18 4.39 7.68 7.98
N PRO A 19 5.24 7.25 7.04
CA PRO A 19 4.78 6.73 5.77
C PRO A 19 3.79 5.56 5.92
N THR A 20 2.81 5.47 5.04
CA THR A 20 1.89 4.33 4.89
C THR A 20 1.44 4.22 3.44
N VAL A 21 0.82 3.09 3.09
CA VAL A 21 0.37 2.81 1.72
C VAL A 21 -1.06 3.29 1.51
N GLU A 22 -1.27 4.03 0.43
CA GLU A 22 -2.60 4.26 -0.16
C GLU A 22 -2.69 3.46 -1.46
N VAL A 23 -3.84 2.80 -1.68
CA VAL A 23 -4.13 2.09 -2.94
C VAL A 23 -5.42 2.60 -3.53
N GLU A 24 -5.40 2.86 -4.83
CA GLU A 24 -6.55 3.18 -5.65
C GLU A 24 -6.80 2.05 -6.65
N VAL A 25 -8.06 1.65 -6.82
CA VAL A 25 -8.50 0.58 -7.74
C VAL A 25 -9.58 1.13 -8.65
N HIS A 26 -9.41 0.94 -9.96
CA HIS A 26 -10.37 1.31 -11.01
C HIS A 26 -10.94 0.05 -11.65
N LEU A 27 -12.26 0.05 -11.85
CA LEU A 27 -12.97 -1.00 -12.56
C LEU A 27 -13.35 -0.56 -13.97
N LEU A 28 -13.53 -1.52 -14.87
CA LEU A 28 -13.85 -1.26 -16.28
C LEU A 28 -15.20 -0.56 -16.50
N ASP A 29 -16.11 -0.54 -15.52
CA ASP A 29 -17.33 0.28 -15.56
C ASP A 29 -17.18 1.69 -14.99
N GLY A 30 -15.95 2.11 -14.67
CA GLY A 30 -15.64 3.44 -14.16
C GLY A 30 -15.84 3.60 -12.65
N ALA A 31 -16.21 2.54 -11.93
CA ALA A 31 -16.18 2.57 -10.46
C ALA A 31 -14.74 2.68 -9.95
N MET A 32 -14.55 3.47 -8.91
CA MET A 32 -13.25 3.67 -8.26
C MET A 32 -13.37 3.54 -6.75
N GLY A 33 -12.39 2.89 -6.14
CA GLY A 33 -12.22 2.79 -4.69
C GLY A 33 -10.80 3.16 -4.27
N MET A 34 -10.70 3.84 -3.13
CA MET A 34 -9.41 4.26 -2.56
C MET A 34 -9.38 3.95 -1.07
N ALA A 35 -8.24 3.44 -0.60
CA ALA A 35 -8.03 3.13 0.81
C ALA A 35 -6.61 3.47 1.26
N ILE A 36 -6.49 4.03 2.47
CA ILE A 36 -5.22 4.25 3.17
C ILE A 36 -5.11 3.21 4.29
N VAL A 37 -3.99 2.50 4.34
CA VAL A 37 -3.75 1.45 5.34
C VAL A 37 -3.34 2.08 6.68
N PRO A 38 -3.98 1.73 7.81
CA PRO A 38 -3.53 2.19 9.12
C PRO A 38 -2.24 1.47 9.54
N SER A 39 -1.37 2.16 10.30
CA SER A 39 -0.21 1.53 10.92
C SER A 39 -0.42 1.35 12.42
N GLY A 40 -0.45 0.10 12.88
CA GLY A 40 -0.54 -0.23 14.30
C GLY A 40 0.72 0.11 15.07
N ALA A 41 0.59 0.37 16.37
CA ALA A 41 1.76 0.36 17.28
C ALA A 41 2.05 -1.06 17.81
N SER A 42 1.07 -1.97 17.73
CA SER A 42 1.22 -3.37 18.09
C SER A 42 2.14 -4.08 17.10
N THR A 43 2.95 -4.99 17.62
CA THR A 43 3.87 -5.84 16.85
C THR A 43 3.78 -7.27 17.38
N GLY A 44 2.56 -7.74 17.65
CA GLY A 44 2.34 -9.08 18.17
C GLY A 44 2.99 -10.14 17.27
N GLU A 45 3.60 -11.16 17.87
CA GLU A 45 4.34 -12.20 17.13
C GLU A 45 3.48 -13.05 16.19
N HIS A 46 2.15 -12.94 16.30
CA HIS A 46 1.18 -13.63 15.46
C HIS A 46 0.38 -12.66 14.55
N GLU A 47 0.77 -11.39 14.48
CA GLU A 47 0.16 -10.41 13.59
C GLU A 47 0.81 -10.45 12.20
N ALA A 48 0.05 -10.07 11.18
CA ALA A 48 0.62 -9.81 9.86
C ALA A 48 1.58 -8.63 9.94
N HIS A 49 2.82 -8.82 9.48
CA HIS A 49 3.84 -7.78 9.52
C HIS A 49 3.71 -6.81 8.35
N GLU A 50 3.62 -5.51 8.65
CA GLU A 50 3.74 -4.46 7.64
C GLU A 50 5.16 -4.43 7.04
N ARG A 51 5.25 -4.26 5.71
CA ARG A 51 6.53 -4.18 5.00
C ARG A 51 7.06 -2.74 5.05
N ARG A 52 8.20 -2.56 5.73
CA ARG A 52 8.94 -1.30 5.87
C ARG A 52 10.27 -1.36 5.13
N ASP A 53 10.73 -0.22 4.62
CA ASP A 53 11.95 -0.12 3.81
C ASP A 53 13.24 -0.33 4.62
N GLY A 54 13.25 0.03 5.91
CA GLY A 54 14.45 -0.05 6.77
C GLY A 54 15.56 0.95 6.44
N ASP A 55 15.40 1.77 5.39
CA ASP A 55 16.34 2.83 5.04
C ASP A 55 16.31 3.98 6.06
N LYS A 56 17.33 4.05 6.93
CA LYS A 56 17.43 5.07 7.98
C LYS A 56 17.52 6.50 7.45
N ALA A 57 17.91 6.72 6.19
CA ALA A 57 17.96 8.04 5.58
C ALA A 57 16.55 8.58 5.26
N ARG A 58 15.54 7.71 5.14
CA ARG A 58 14.15 8.07 4.84
C ARG A 58 13.23 7.73 6.00
N TYR A 59 12.62 8.75 6.59
CA TYR A 59 11.65 8.59 7.70
C TYR A 59 12.17 7.70 8.85
N GLY A 60 13.48 7.67 9.09
CA GLY A 60 14.09 6.84 10.13
C GLY A 60 13.93 5.33 9.92
N GLY A 61 13.83 4.86 8.67
CA GLY A 61 13.63 3.45 8.32
C GLY A 61 12.17 3.04 8.12
N LYS A 62 11.23 3.99 8.27
CA LYS A 62 9.79 3.72 8.21
C LYS A 62 9.15 3.92 6.84
N GLY A 63 9.94 4.18 5.79
CA GLY A 63 9.46 4.23 4.41
C GLY A 63 8.70 2.94 4.02
N VAL A 64 7.83 3.04 3.02
CA VAL A 64 7.02 1.93 2.52
C VAL A 64 7.12 1.78 1.00
N LEU A 65 8.19 2.26 0.37
CA LEU A 65 8.35 2.18 -1.09
C LEU A 65 8.36 0.75 -1.60
N GLN A 66 8.96 -0.19 -0.87
CA GLN A 66 8.93 -1.61 -1.26
C GLN A 66 7.51 -2.21 -1.20
N ALA A 67 6.67 -1.72 -0.29
CA ALA A 67 5.27 -2.14 -0.22
C ALA A 67 4.47 -1.54 -1.39
N VAL A 68 4.74 -0.27 -1.73
CA VAL A 68 4.15 0.40 -2.90
C VAL A 68 4.54 -0.27 -4.21
N GLU A 69 5.82 -0.65 -4.35
CA GLU A 69 6.34 -1.39 -5.51
C GLU A 69 5.61 -2.74 -5.66
N ALA A 70 5.45 -3.50 -4.57
CA ALA A 70 4.70 -4.75 -4.60
C ALA A 70 3.23 -4.57 -5.05
N VAL A 71 2.58 -3.45 -4.71
CA VAL A 71 1.23 -3.13 -5.21
C VAL A 71 1.25 -2.87 -6.72
N ASN A 72 2.19 -2.05 -7.17
CA ASN A 72 2.25 -1.61 -8.57
C ASN A 72 2.78 -2.67 -9.53
N GLU A 73 3.47 -3.69 -9.02
CA GLU A 73 4.06 -4.78 -9.80
C GLU A 73 3.34 -6.10 -9.51
N GLU A 74 3.85 -6.90 -8.58
CA GLU A 74 3.40 -8.29 -8.33
C GLU A 74 1.89 -8.41 -8.14
N ILE A 75 1.28 -7.53 -7.34
CA ILE A 75 -0.17 -7.58 -7.07
C ILE A 75 -0.96 -7.13 -8.30
N ALA A 76 -0.53 -6.05 -8.98
CA ALA A 76 -1.20 -5.56 -10.17
C ALA A 76 -1.21 -6.61 -11.29
N GLU A 77 -0.05 -7.25 -11.53
CA GLU A 77 0.08 -8.34 -12.51
C GLU A 77 -0.86 -9.51 -12.19
N ALA A 78 -1.05 -9.82 -10.90
CA ALA A 78 -1.84 -10.96 -10.47
C ALA A 78 -3.37 -10.73 -10.54
N ILE A 79 -3.86 -9.49 -10.43
CA ILE A 79 -5.30 -9.23 -10.21
C ILE A 79 -5.98 -8.34 -11.28
N VAL A 80 -5.21 -7.65 -12.13
CA VAL A 80 -5.80 -6.87 -13.24
C VAL A 80 -6.29 -7.85 -14.32
N GLY A 81 -7.55 -7.72 -14.73
CA GLY A 81 -8.19 -8.60 -15.73
C GLY A 81 -9.63 -9.00 -15.45
#